data_AF-A0A351GMP5-F1
#
_entry.id   AF-A0A351GMP5-F1
#
_cell.length_a   1.000
_cell.length_b   1.000
_cell.length_c   1.000
_cell.angle_alpha   90.00
_cell.angle_beta   90.00
_cell.angle_gamma   90.00
#
_symmetry.space_group_name_H-M   'P 1'
#
loop_
_entity.id
_entity.type
_entity.pdbx_description
1 polymer ?
#
loop_
_entity_poly.entity_id
_entity_poly.type
_entity_poly.pdbx_seq_one_letter_code
_entity_poly.pdbx_strand_id
1 'polypeptide(L)' 'MNVNPKRFLSDLHALRQIGASGVGKGVVRPAFSEMDVAARDWLCVKFSEIG' A
#
# COMPACT_ATOMS: atom_id res chain seq x y z
N MET A 1 3.08 -22.36 5.94
CA MET A 1 3.46 -20.92 5.97
C MET A 1 2.70 -20.27 7.11
N ASN A 2 3.40 -19.72 8.12
CA ASN A 2 2.74 -19.03 9.23
C ASN A 2 2.65 -17.54 8.89
N VAL A 3 1.47 -17.07 8.48
CA VAL A 3 1.25 -15.67 8.11
C VAL A 3 1.09 -14.84 9.38
N ASN A 4 1.71 -13.66 9.43
CA ASN A 4 1.44 -12.68 10.48
C ASN A 4 0.25 -11.80 10.05
N PRO A 5 -0.99 -12.05 10.54
CA PRO A 5 -2.18 -11.34 10.08
C PRO A 5 -2.17 -9.86 10.48
N LYS A 6 -1.57 -9.54 11.63
CA LYS A 6 -1.47 -8.16 12.12
C LYS A 6 -0.59 -7.31 11.21
N ARG A 7 0.58 -7.84 10.82
CA ARG A 7 1.47 -7.18 9.86
C ARG A 7 0.76 -6.99 8.52
N PHE A 8 0.13 -8.05 8.01
CA PHE A 8 -0.58 -8.00 6.74
C PHE A 8 -1.66 -6.92 6.70
N LEU A 9 -2.55 -6.87 7.70
CA LEU A 9 -3.61 -5.86 7.74
C LEU A 9 -3.08 -4.44 7.96
N SER A 10 -2.02 -4.29 8.77
CA SER A 10 -1.36 -3.00 8.97
C SER A 10 -0.79 -2.44 7.65
N ASP A 11 -0.06 -3.27 6.91
CA ASP A 11 0.56 -2.89 5.65
C ASP A 11 -0.50 -2.61 4.58
N LEU A 12 -1.57 -3.41 4.53
CA LEU A 12 -2.71 -3.17 3.63
C LEU A 12 -3.42 -1.85 3.94
N HIS A 13 -3.59 -1.52 5.22
CA HIS A 13 -4.19 -0.25 5.64
C HIS A 13 -3.31 0.95 5.33
N ALA A 14 -1.98 0.82 5.44
CA ALA A 14 -1.04 1.85 5.04
C ALA A 14 -1.07 2.05 3.52
N LEU A 15 -0.94 0.97 2.75
CA LEU A 15 -0.92 1.00 1.29
C LEU A 15 -2.22 1.57 0.71
N ARG A 16 -3.39 1.24 1.29
CA ARG A 16 -4.68 1.76 0.78
C ARG A 16 -4.87 3.25 1.03
N GLN A 17 -4.13 3.89 1.95
CA GLN A 17 -4.21 5.35 2.10
C GLN A 17 -3.66 6.07 0.87
N ILE A 18 -2.72 5.44 0.17
CA ILE A 18 -2.11 5.99 -1.05
C ILE A 18 -3.09 5.83 -2.21
N GLY A 19 -3.72 6.94 -2.61
CA GLY A 19 -4.80 6.95 -3.61
C GLY A 19 -6.20 6.72 -3.04
N ALA A 20 -6.40 6.90 -1.72
CA ALA A 20 -7.75 6.86 -1.14
C ALA A 20 -8.64 7.93 -1.76
N SER A 21 -9.82 7.53 -2.27
CA SER A 21 -10.75 8.43 -2.98
C SER A 21 -11.76 9.13 -2.06
N GLY A 22 -11.54 9.05 -0.74
CA GLY A 22 -12.40 9.60 0.30
C GLY A 22 -13.02 8.55 1.22
N VAL A 23 -13.77 9.01 2.23
CA VAL A 23 -14.38 8.14 3.25
C VAL A 23 -15.38 7.16 2.59
N GLY A 24 -15.12 5.87 2.74
CA GLY A 24 -15.98 4.79 2.21
C GLY A 24 -15.90 4.56 0.70
N LYS A 25 -15.02 5.27 -0.03
CA LYS A 25 -14.99 5.26 -1.51
C LYS A 25 -13.91 4.37 -2.14
N GLY A 26 -13.11 3.68 -1.32
CA GLY A 26 -12.05 2.78 -1.80
C GLY A 26 -10.79 3.51 -2.24
N VAL A 27 -10.10 2.95 -3.24
CA VAL A 27 -8.82 3.46 -3.77
C VAL A 27 -8.94 3.68 -5.27
N VAL A 28 -8.55 4.85 -5.75
CA VAL A 28 -8.42 5.17 -7.17
C VAL A 28 -6.97 5.52 -7.44
N ARG A 29 -6.25 4.61 -8.10
CA ARG A 29 -4.82 4.74 -8.37
C ARG A 29 -4.52 4.29 -9.81
N PRO A 30 -4.80 5.14 -10.81
CA PRO A 30 -4.53 4.84 -12.21
C PRO A 30 -3.04 4.56 -12.44
N ALA A 31 -2.73 3.69 -13.39
CA ALA A 31 -1.35 3.35 -13.73
C ALA A 31 -0.55 4.60 -14.12
N PHE A 32 0.70 4.69 -13.64
CA PHE A 32 1.63 5.80 -13.87
C PHE A 32 1.18 7.16 -13.33
N SER A 33 0.12 7.21 -12.52
CA SER A 33 -0.20 8.40 -11.73
C SER A 33 0.83 8.59 -10.61
N GLU A 34 0.94 9.81 -10.09
CA GLU A 34 1.79 10.13 -8.93
C GLU A 34 1.51 9.20 -7.74
N MET A 35 0.22 8.93 -7.46
CA MET A 35 -0.18 8.01 -6.39
C MET A 35 0.26 6.56 -6.67
N ASP A 36 0.24 6.10 -7.92
CA ASP A 36 0.74 4.77 -8.29
C ASP A 36 2.25 4.65 -8.07
N VAL A 37 3.01 5.65 -8.51
CA VAL A 37 4.46 5.70 -8.28
C VAL A 37 4.76 5.73 -6.77
N ALA A 38 4.09 6.58 -5.99
CA ALA A 38 4.26 6.64 -4.54
C ALA A 38 3.95 5.30 -3.84
N ALA A 39 2.93 4.58 -4.29
CA ALA A 39 2.59 3.26 -3.75
C ALA A 39 3.65 2.20 -4.07
N ARG A 40 4.24 2.26 -5.27
CA ARG A 40 5.34 1.38 -5.67
C ARG A 40 6.60 1.68 -4.86
N ASP A 41 6.95 2.95 -4.69
CA ASP A 41 8.09 3.35 -3.88
C ASP A 41 7.94 2.89 -2.42
N TRP A 42 6.73 3.02 -1.85
CA TRP A 42 6.44 2.51 -0.51
C TRP A 42 6.66 0.99 -0.41
N LEU A 43 6.21 0.22 -1.40
CA LEU A 43 6.43 -1.23 -1.45
C LEU A 43 7.93 -1.57 -1.57
N CYS A 44 8.67 -0.85 -2.40
CA CYS A 44 10.13 -1.02 -2.55
C CYS A 44 10.84 -0.84 -1.21
N VAL A 45 10.48 0.18 -0.43
CA VAL A 45 11.01 0.38 0.93
C VAL A 45 10.67 -0.81 1.82
N LYS A 46 9.41 -1.27 1.84
CA LYS A 46 8.99 -2.42 2.66
C LYS A 46 9.72 -3.72 2.32
N PHE A 47 9.98 -3.98 1.05
CA PHE A 47 10.77 -5.14 0.65
C PHE A 47 12.25 -4.98 1.00
N SER A 48 12.80 -3.76 0.90
CA SER A 48 14.19 -3.50 1.28
C SER A 48 14.45 -3.65 2.79
N GLU A 49 13.45 -3.35 3.63
CA GLU A 49 13.51 -3.54 5.09
C GLU A 49 13.67 -5.01 5.51
N ILE A 50 13.28 -5.96 4.66
CA ILE A 50 13.21 -7.39 4.99
C ILE A 50 14.14 -8.27 4.15
N GLY A 51 15.06 -7.65 3.38
CA GLY A 51 15.97 -8.25 2.40
C GLY A 51 16.47 -9.66 2.72
#